data_AF-A0A3A5V874-F1
#
_entry.id   AF-A0A3A5V874-F1
#
_cell.length_a   1.000
_cell.length_b   1.000
_cell.length_c   1.000
_cell.angle_alpha   90.00
_cell.angle_beta   90.00
_cell.angle_gamma   90.00
#
_symmetry.space_group_name_H-M   'P 1'
#
loop_
_entity.id
_entity.type
_entity.pdbx_description
1 polymer ?
#
loop_
_entity_poly.entity_id
_entity_poly.type
_entity_poly.pdbx_seq_one_letter_code
_entity_poly.pdbx_strand_id
1 'polypeptide(L)'
;MFSKKDCEQCEKLEAGICLIENSYSIRMCKVVLSDSGLAELKMEHSWISNIDILPFNTIFSNGKMLDSWSGSSIERLNLKLKKYLD
;
A
#
# COMPACT_ATOMS: atom_id res chain seq x y z
N MET A 1 -0.45 -0.51 1.82
CA MET A 1 -0.25 0.86 1.31
C MET A 1 0.66 1.63 2.24
N PHE A 2 1.76 2.15 1.73
CA PHE A 2 2.61 3.13 2.41
C PHE A 2 2.10 4.54 2.06
N SER A 3 1.97 5.37 3.08
CA SER A 3 1.33 6.69 3.06
C SER A 3 2.09 7.66 3.96
N LYS A 4 1.65 8.92 4.03
CA LYS A 4 2.07 9.94 4.99
C LYS A 4 0.86 10.74 5.46
N LYS A 5 1.00 11.49 6.56
CA LYS A 5 0.02 12.50 6.97
C LYS A 5 -0.19 13.54 5.88
N ASP A 6 -1.42 14.01 5.75
CA ASP A 6 -1.83 15.05 4.79
C ASP A 6 -1.51 14.66 3.34
N CYS A 7 -1.82 13.41 2.97
CA CYS A 7 -1.66 12.89 1.61
C CYS A 7 -3.03 12.71 0.95
N GLU A 8 -3.48 13.73 0.22
CA GLU A 8 -4.76 13.73 -0.51
C GLU A 8 -4.91 12.49 -1.42
N GLN A 9 -3.86 12.14 -2.16
CA GLN A 9 -3.88 10.96 -3.04
C GLN A 9 -4.02 9.64 -2.27
N CYS A 10 -3.46 9.58 -1.06
CA CYS A 10 -3.55 8.41 -0.21
C CYS A 10 -4.96 8.27 0.37
N GLU A 11 -5.55 9.38 0.82
CA GLU A 11 -6.93 9.43 1.32
C GLU A 11 -7.94 9.04 0.23
N LYS A 12 -7.73 9.53 -1.00
CA LYS A 12 -8.55 9.15 -2.16
C LYS A 12 -8.53 7.64 -2.41
N LEU A 13 -7.34 7.03 -2.39
CA LEU A 13 -7.22 5.58 -2.59
C LEU A 13 -7.81 4.79 -1.42
N GLU A 14 -7.59 5.24 -0.18
CA GLU A 14 -8.16 4.63 1.03
C GLU A 14 -9.69 4.62 0.99
N ALA A 15 -10.33 5.73 0.62
CA ALA A 15 -11.78 5.77 0.46
C ALA A 15 -12.27 4.76 -0.59
N GLY A 16 -11.56 4.62 -1.71
CA GLY A 16 -11.87 3.62 -2.73
C GLY A 16 -11.69 2.17 -2.23
N ILE A 17 -10.67 1.92 -1.41
CA ILE A 17 -10.42 0.62 -0.79
C ILE A 17 -11.55 0.23 0.17
N CYS A 18 -11.99 1.14 1.03
CA CYS A 18 -13.06 0.89 2.00
C CYS A 18 -14.38 0.47 1.33
N LEU A 19 -14.63 0.91 0.09
CA LEU A 19 -15.81 0.53 -0.68
C LEU A 19 -15.75 -0.92 -1.21
N ILE A 20 -14.54 -1.46 -1.41
CA ILE A 20 -14.32 -2.79 -2.00
C ILE A 20 -13.75 -3.81 -1.01
N GLU A 21 -13.45 -3.42 0.23
CA GLU A 21 -12.79 -4.27 1.23
C GLU A 21 -13.57 -5.56 1.50
N ASN A 22 -14.90 -5.51 1.42
CA ASN A 22 -15.77 -6.67 1.59
C ASN A 22 -15.82 -7.61 0.37
N SER A 23 -15.22 -7.24 -0.76
CA SER A 23 -15.27 -8.03 -2.00
C SER A 23 -14.17 -9.10 -2.08
N TYR A 24 -13.13 -9.01 -1.25
CA TYR A 24 -11.97 -9.90 -1.34
C TYR A 24 -11.59 -10.43 0.04
N SER A 25 -11.19 -11.71 0.12
CA SER A 25 -10.64 -12.31 1.35
C SER A 25 -9.17 -11.92 1.58
N ILE A 26 -8.84 -10.64 1.42
CA ILE A 26 -7.48 -10.10 1.60
C ILE A 26 -7.44 -9.13 2.77
N ARG A 27 -6.32 -9.10 3.48
CA ARG A 27 -6.08 -8.07 4.51
C ARG A 27 -5.42 -6.87 3.85
N MET A 28 -6.06 -5.71 3.95
CA MET A 28 -5.47 -4.44 3.54
C MET A 28 -4.86 -3.75 4.75
N CYS A 29 -3.66 -3.20 4.61
CA CYS A 29 -2.95 -2.52 5.68
C CYS A 29 -2.38 -1.19 5.20
N LYS A 30 -2.39 -0.19 6.07
CA LYS A 30 -1.80 1.13 5.83
C LYS A 30 -0.63 1.36 6.77
N VAL A 31 0.50 1.81 6.23
CA VAL A 31 1.70 2.23 6.99
C VAL A 31 1.90 3.71 6.75
N VAL A 32 1.86 4.51 7.81
CA VAL A 32 2.03 5.97 7.74
C VAL A 32 3.49 6.30 8.03
N LEU A 33 4.29 6.55 6.99
CA LEU A 33 5.74 6.72 7.06
C LEU A 33 6.21 7.96 7.84
N SER A 34 5.29 8.90 8.08
CA SER A 34 5.49 10.10 8.90
C SER A 34 5.25 9.87 10.39
N ASP A 35 4.76 8.68 10.79
CA ASP A 35 4.63 8.35 12.21
C ASP A 35 5.99 7.98 12.82
N SER A 36 6.17 8.30 14.10
CA SER A 36 7.33 7.89 14.87
C SER A 36 7.29 6.38 15.14
N GLY A 37 8.46 5.79 15.45
CA GLY A 37 8.58 4.36 15.75
C GLY A 37 8.83 3.44 14.56
N LEU A 38 8.90 3.98 13.34
CA LEU A 38 9.17 3.19 12.11
C LEU A 38 10.66 3.17 11.70
N ALA A 39 11.57 3.55 12.60
CA ALA A 39 13.00 3.61 12.28
C ALA A 39 13.58 2.22 11.97
N GLU A 40 13.28 1.24 12.82
CA GLU A 40 13.74 -0.15 12.64
C GLU A 40 13.19 -0.74 11.33
N LEU A 41 11.89 -0.53 11.05
CA LEU A 41 11.27 -0.95 9.79
C LEU A 41 12.02 -0.39 8.56
N LYS A 42 12.40 0.88 8.58
CA LYS A 42 13.15 1.53 7.48
C LYS A 42 14.58 1.00 7.35
N MET A 43 15.17 0.53 8.44
CA MET A 43 16.51 -0.08 8.46
C MET A 43 16.49 -1.52 7.93
N GLU A 44 15.55 -2.33 8.42
CA GLU A 44 15.37 -3.72 7.97
C GLU A 44 14.93 -3.81 6.51
N HIS A 45 14.18 -2.82 6.04
CA HIS A 45 13.64 -2.76 4.70
C HIS A 45 14.05 -1.46 4.02
N SER A 46 15.32 -1.41 3.58
CA SER A 46 15.94 -0.23 2.97
C SER A 46 15.16 0.38 1.80
N TRP A 47 14.41 -0.44 1.06
CA TRP A 47 13.54 0.03 -0.03
C TRP A 47 12.44 0.99 0.43
N ILE A 48 11.99 0.92 1.68
CA ILE A 48 10.99 1.83 2.24
C ILE A 48 11.53 3.26 2.27
N SER A 49 12.83 3.43 2.56
CA SER A 49 13.49 4.73 2.56
C SER A 49 13.62 5.33 1.16
N ASN A 50 13.47 4.52 0.11
CA ASN A 50 13.55 4.94 -1.30
C ASN A 50 12.17 5.26 -1.89
N ILE A 51 11.09 5.21 -1.11
CA ILE A 51 9.75 5.58 -1.57
C ILE A 51 9.67 7.10 -1.72
N ASP A 52 9.57 7.56 -2.95
CA ASP A 52 9.48 8.97 -3.35
C ASP A 52 8.05 9.40 -3.75
N ILE A 53 7.25 8.46 -4.28
CA ILE A 53 5.88 8.71 -4.74
C ILE A 53 4.88 8.00 -3.83
N LEU A 54 3.91 8.77 -3.32
CA LEU A 54 2.83 8.27 -2.47
C LEU A 54 1.44 8.41 -3.15
N PRO A 55 0.47 7.52 -2.84
CA PRO A 55 0.65 6.30 -2.05
C PRO A 55 1.51 5.26 -2.78
N PHE A 56 2.31 4.51 -2.03
CA PHE A 56 3.08 3.38 -2.56
C PHE A 56 2.42 2.07 -2.12
N ASN A 57 1.99 1.28 -3.09
CA ASN A 57 1.22 0.07 -2.87
C ASN A 57 2.12 -1.15 -3.05
N THR A 58 1.84 -2.18 -2.26
CA THR A 58 2.61 -3.41 -2.23
C THR A 58 1.68 -4.59 -1.97
N ILE A 59 1.93 -5.71 -2.64
CA ILE A 59 1.27 -6.98 -2.35
C ILE A 59 2.29 -7.88 -1.66
N PHE A 60 1.92 -8.44 -0.51
CA PHE A 60 2.72 -9.40 0.23
C PHE A 60 2.01 -10.75 0.31
N SER A 61 2.78 -11.84 0.20
CA SER A 61 2.32 -13.19 0.47
C SER A 61 3.47 -14.02 1.05
N ASN A 62 3.19 -14.80 2.10
CA ASN A 62 4.18 -15.62 2.80
C ASN A 62 5.49 -14.86 3.16
N GLY A 63 5.34 -13.62 3.65
CA GLY A 63 6.46 -12.76 4.04
C GLY A 63 7.27 -12.18 2.88
N LYS A 64 6.88 -12.41 1.62
CA LYS A 64 7.58 -11.90 0.42
C LYS A 64 6.76 -10.83 -0.29
N MET A 65 7.44 -9.80 -0.78
CA MET A 65 6.82 -8.81 -1.67
C MET A 65 6.64 -9.42 -3.06
N LEU A 66 5.40 -9.48 -3.56
CA LEU A 66 5.06 -10.01 -4.88
C LEU A 66 5.00 -8.92 -5.95
N ASP A 67 4.53 -7.73 -5.59
CA ASP A 67 4.35 -6.61 -6.52
C ASP A 67 4.40 -5.29 -5.76
N SER A 68 4.77 -4.23 -6.47
CA SER A 68 4.72 -2.86 -5.94
C SER A 68 4.46 -1.83 -7.04
N TRP A 69 3.77 -0.75 -6.69
CA TRP A 69 3.50 0.36 -7.60
C TRP A 69 3.09 1.62 -6.85
N SER A 70 3.35 2.78 -7.45
CA SER A 70 2.92 4.07 -6.92
C SER A 70 1.60 4.53 -7.52
N GLY A 71 0.88 5.37 -6.78
CA GLY A 71 -0.30 6.11 -7.24
C GLY A 71 -1.63 5.63 -6.65
N SER A 72 -2.66 6.44 -6.84
CA SER A 72 -3.98 6.35 -6.18
C SER A 72 -5.09 5.74 -7.05
N SER A 73 -4.77 5.15 -8.20
CA SER A 73 -5.77 4.56 -9.10
C SER A 73 -6.35 3.27 -8.51
N ILE A 74 -7.66 3.30 -8.26
CA ILE A 74 -8.42 2.14 -7.80
C ILE A 74 -8.54 1.07 -8.90
N GLU A 75 -8.61 1.49 -10.16
CA GLU A 75 -8.62 0.58 -11.31
C GLU A 75 -7.32 -0.23 -11.36
N ARG A 76 -6.18 0.42 -11.15
CA ARG A 76 -4.87 -0.24 -11.08
C ARG A 76 -4.79 -1.21 -9.89
N LEU A 77 -5.33 -0.84 -8.73
CA LEU A 77 -5.42 -1.75 -7.58
C LEU A 77 -6.22 -3.00 -7.96
N ASN A 78 -7.43 -2.85 -8.51
CA ASN A 78 -8.28 -3.98 -8.90
C ASN A 78 -7.60 -4.89 -9.94
N LEU A 79 -6.95 -4.32 -10.95
CA LEU A 79 -6.18 -5.09 -11.94
C LEU A 79 -5.04 -5.89 -11.28
N LYS A 80 -4.33 -5.29 -10.32
CA LYS A 80 -3.26 -5.96 -9.58
C LYS A 80 -3.82 -7.06 -8.68
N LEU A 81 -4.91 -6.80 -7.94
CA LEU A 81 -5.53 -7.80 -7.08
C LEU A 81 -6.02 -9.01 -7.88
N LYS A 82 -6.71 -8.78 -8.99
CA LYS A 82 -7.18 -9.85 -9.87
C LYS A 82 -6.06 -10.80 -10.31
N LYS A 83 -4.89 -10.25 -10.68
CA LYS A 83 -3.70 -11.02 -11.07
C LYS A 83 -3.22 -12.03 -10.00
N TYR A 84 -3.44 -11.76 -8.72
CA TYR A 84 -2.94 -12.59 -7.62
C TYR A 84 -4.05 -13.33 -6.85
N LEU A 85 -5.31 -13.14 -7.23
CA LEU A 85 -6.47 -13.80 -6.64
C LEU A 85 -7.10 -14.85 -7.57
N ASP A 86 -6.85 -14.74 -8.88
CA ASP A 86 -7.10 -15.79 -9.87
C ASP A 86 -5.99 -16.85 -9.84
#